data_AF-A0A2L0CYA0-F1
#
_entry.id   AF-A0A2L0CYA0-F1
#
_cell.length_a   1.000
_cell.length_b   1.000
_cell.length_c   1.000
_cell.angle_alpha   90.00
_cell.angle_beta   90.00
_cell.angle_gamma   90.00
#
_symmetry.space_group_name_H-M   'P 1'
#
loop_
_entity.id
_entity.type
_entity.pdbx_description
1 polymer ?
#
loop_
_entity_poly.entity_id
_entity_poly.type
_entity_poly.pdbx_seq_one_letter_code
_entity_poly.pdbx_strand_id
1 'polypeptide(L)'
;VTNPPIDPFREKVVMSLQCPIGPEANILQASSQQVHRLWLTQPILSISDLAVLRLTKHRNWSSHVIDMTYNVSDGPTGLRPFIDNICKEAELASKTNEILILSDRNAGPEKVPVGSILALGAIHHHLIETRNRMKVALVVEAGDAREVHHICVLLGYGADAICPYLALELASSLRNDSVLDSSFTDEVIYQNYAQAMQTGISK
;
A
#
# COMPACT_ATOMS: atom_id res chain seq x y z
N VAL A 1 -27.65 18.54 11.62
CA VAL A 1 -26.34 18.40 10.92
C VAL A 1 -25.30 18.16 11.99
N THR A 2 -24.53 17.07 11.89
CA THR A 2 -23.69 16.56 13.00
C THR A 2 -22.30 17.18 13.05
N ASN A 3 -21.70 17.53 11.91
CA ASN A 3 -20.35 18.07 11.81
C ASN A 3 -20.12 18.75 10.43
N PRO A 4 -19.45 19.93 10.36
CA PRO A 4 -19.14 20.61 9.11
C PRO A 4 -17.91 19.99 8.39
N PRO A 5 -17.84 20.06 7.04
CA PRO A 5 -16.64 19.68 6.29
C PRO A 5 -15.54 20.75 6.41
N ILE A 6 -14.27 20.33 6.22
CA ILE A 6 -13.09 21.19 6.18
C ILE A 6 -12.81 21.62 4.72
N ASP A 7 -12.32 22.84 4.50
CA ASP A 7 -11.87 23.28 3.17
C ASP A 7 -10.43 22.82 2.90
N PRO A 8 -10.19 21.90 1.96
CA PRO A 8 -8.87 21.30 1.75
C PRO A 8 -7.82 22.25 1.13
N PHE A 9 -8.26 23.39 0.59
CA PHE A 9 -7.37 24.39 -0.01
C PHE A 9 -7.10 25.52 0.97
N ARG A 10 -8.15 26.06 1.60
CA ARG A 10 -8.03 27.20 2.52
C ARG A 10 -7.51 26.80 3.90
N GLU A 11 -7.82 25.58 4.34
CA GLU A 11 -7.46 25.06 5.66
C GLU A 11 -6.38 23.97 5.57
N LYS A 12 -5.61 23.93 4.48
CA LYS A 12 -4.55 22.92 4.26
C LYS A 12 -3.55 22.80 5.43
N VAL A 13 -3.30 23.90 6.15
CA VAL A 13 -2.34 23.94 7.27
C VAL A 13 -2.75 23.04 8.46
N VAL A 14 -4.04 22.71 8.60
CA VAL A 14 -4.53 21.81 9.65
C VAL A 14 -4.65 20.35 9.19
N MET A 15 -4.27 20.05 7.95
CA MET A 15 -4.35 18.72 7.35
C MET A 15 -2.96 18.10 7.17
N SER A 16 -2.86 16.78 7.25
CA SER A 16 -1.62 16.05 7.01
C SER A 16 -1.91 14.66 6.43
N LEU A 17 -1.05 14.23 5.52
CA LEU A 17 -1.02 12.85 4.99
C LEU A 17 0.25 12.10 5.45
N GLN A 18 0.92 12.58 6.49
CA GLN A 18 2.10 11.89 7.01
C GLN A 18 1.70 10.52 7.58
N CYS A 19 2.43 9.48 7.17
CA CYS A 19 2.14 8.10 7.52
C CYS A 19 3.35 7.50 8.25
N PRO A 20 3.31 7.39 9.59
CA PRO A 20 4.27 6.56 10.29
C PRO A 20 3.94 5.09 10.01
N ILE A 21 4.85 4.35 9.39
CA ILE A 21 4.65 2.94 9.03
C ILE A 21 5.57 2.02 9.82
N GLY A 22 5.10 0.80 10.06
CA GLY A 22 5.82 -0.24 10.80
C GLY A 22 5.29 -0.45 12.22
N PRO A 23 6.00 -1.28 13.02
CA PRO A 23 5.51 -1.78 14.30
C PRO A 23 5.25 -0.66 15.31
N GLU A 24 4.17 -0.81 16.07
CA GLU A 24 3.78 0.10 17.14
C GLU A 24 4.21 -0.47 18.50
N ALA A 25 4.93 0.36 19.26
CA ALA A 25 5.32 0.05 20.62
C ALA A 25 4.18 0.33 21.63
N ASN A 26 4.33 -0.15 22.86
CA ASN A 26 3.35 0.07 23.92
C ASN A 26 3.14 1.58 24.18
N ILE A 27 1.93 2.07 23.99
CA ILE A 27 1.56 3.48 24.19
C ILE A 27 1.53 3.89 25.67
N LEU A 28 1.40 2.93 26.60
CA LEU A 28 1.30 3.20 28.04
C LEU A 28 2.66 3.42 28.70
N GLN A 29 3.75 3.12 27.99
CA GLN A 29 5.11 3.24 28.50
C GLN A 29 5.94 4.13 27.56
N ALA A 30 6.39 5.28 28.08
CA ALA A 30 7.30 6.15 27.35
C ALA A 30 8.59 5.40 27.02
N SER A 31 8.91 5.30 25.72
CA SER A 31 10.07 4.55 25.23
C SER A 31 10.55 5.11 23.89
N SER A 32 11.85 5.09 23.65
CA SER A 32 12.43 5.46 22.35
C SER A 32 11.98 4.54 21.21
N GLN A 33 11.51 3.33 21.53
CA GLN A 33 10.93 2.41 20.55
C GLN A 33 9.70 2.99 19.84
N GLN A 34 8.98 3.94 20.47
CA GLN A 34 7.81 4.59 19.88
C GLN A 34 8.16 5.45 18.65
N VAL A 35 9.41 5.92 18.54
CA VAL A 35 9.89 6.71 17.39
C VAL A 35 10.65 5.85 16.36
N HIS A 36 10.55 4.52 16.44
CA HIS A 36 11.26 3.63 15.53
C HIS A 36 10.55 3.36 14.19
N ARG A 37 9.41 4.01 13.94
CA ARG A 37 8.62 3.89 12.71
C ARG A 37 9.30 4.59 11.52
N LEU A 38 9.06 4.10 10.31
CA LEU A 38 9.46 4.80 9.08
C LEU A 38 8.46 5.92 8.83
N TRP A 39 8.94 7.15 8.67
CA TRP A 39 8.08 8.32 8.52
C TRP A 39 7.92 8.68 7.04
N LEU A 40 6.78 8.32 6.46
CA LEU A 40 6.45 8.73 5.10
C LEU A 40 5.77 10.11 5.13
N THR A 41 6.12 10.97 4.17
CA THR A 41 5.47 12.28 4.00
C THR A 41 4.07 12.17 3.41
N GLN A 42 3.80 11.08 2.68
CA GLN A 42 2.54 10.75 2.03
C GLN A 42 2.42 9.22 1.87
N PRO A 43 1.23 8.69 1.62
CA PRO A 43 1.03 7.24 1.48
C PRO A 43 1.42 6.67 0.11
N ILE A 44 1.64 7.50 -0.91
CA ILE A 44 1.96 7.05 -2.26
C ILE A 44 3.46 6.78 -2.38
N LEU A 45 3.82 5.60 -2.87
CA LEU A 45 5.20 5.16 -3.09
C LEU A 45 5.53 5.08 -4.57
N SER A 46 6.76 5.48 -4.92
CA SER A 46 7.33 5.16 -6.23
C SER A 46 7.70 3.68 -6.31
N ILE A 47 7.94 3.19 -7.54
CA ILE A 47 8.43 1.82 -7.78
C ILE A 47 9.80 1.62 -7.12
N SER A 48 10.66 2.63 -7.16
CA SER A 48 11.95 2.64 -6.47
C SER A 48 11.82 2.59 -4.95
N ASP A 49 10.89 3.35 -4.36
CA ASP A 49 10.65 3.33 -2.91
C ASP A 49 10.21 1.95 -2.44
N LEU A 50 9.32 1.31 -3.21
CA LEU A 50 8.88 -0.05 -2.92
C LEU A 50 10.04 -1.05 -3.00
N ALA A 51 10.93 -0.92 -3.99
CA ALA A 51 12.13 -1.76 -4.11
C ALA A 51 13.07 -1.59 -2.91
N VAL A 52 13.22 -0.37 -2.38
CA VAL A 52 13.98 -0.10 -1.16
C VAL A 52 13.32 -0.78 0.04
N LEU A 53 11.99 -0.69 0.19
CA LEU A 53 11.26 -1.35 1.28
C LEU A 53 11.39 -2.88 1.22
N ARG A 54 11.35 -3.48 0.02
CA ARG A 54 11.57 -4.92 -0.19
C ARG A 54 12.93 -5.43 0.30
N LEU A 55 13.94 -4.56 0.27
CA LEU A 55 15.32 -4.90 0.61
C LEU A 55 15.74 -4.30 1.96
N THR A 56 14.78 -3.78 2.74
CA THR A 56 15.07 -3.11 4.01
C THR A 56 15.79 -4.06 4.97
N LYS A 57 16.81 -3.52 5.65
CA LYS A 57 17.50 -4.14 6.79
C LYS A 57 17.64 -3.15 7.94
N HIS A 58 16.96 -2.02 7.85
CA HIS A 58 17.06 -0.96 8.85
C HIS A 58 16.51 -1.47 10.17
N ARG A 59 17.29 -1.38 11.26
CA ARG A 59 16.89 -1.86 12.60
C ARG A 59 16.48 -3.34 12.65
N ASN A 60 17.13 -4.18 11.83
CA ASN A 60 16.79 -5.59 11.66
C ASN A 60 15.38 -5.84 11.11
N TRP A 61 14.75 -4.82 10.53
CA TRP A 61 13.48 -5.01 9.86
C TRP A 61 13.66 -5.88 8.63
N SER A 62 12.62 -6.65 8.34
CA SER A 62 12.52 -7.42 7.12
C SER A 62 11.14 -7.24 6.49
N SER A 63 11.06 -7.52 5.19
CA SER A 63 9.81 -7.48 4.45
C SER A 63 9.48 -8.85 3.86
N HIS A 64 8.20 -9.20 3.86
CA HIS A 64 7.69 -10.40 3.19
C HIS A 64 6.69 -10.00 2.10
N VAL A 65 6.86 -10.55 0.89
CA VAL A 65 5.95 -10.29 -0.23
C VAL A 65 4.92 -11.41 -0.29
N ILE A 66 3.64 -11.04 -0.20
CA ILE A 66 2.50 -11.93 -0.34
C ILE A 66 1.94 -11.75 -1.74
N ASP A 67 1.94 -12.85 -2.50
CA ASP A 67 1.35 -12.89 -3.84
C ASP A 67 -0.18 -12.89 -3.73
N MET A 68 -0.83 -11.89 -4.32
CA MET A 68 -2.30 -11.75 -4.36
C MET A 68 -2.90 -12.36 -5.64
N THR A 69 -2.18 -13.24 -6.31
CA THR A 69 -2.64 -13.89 -7.54
C THR A 69 -2.87 -15.38 -7.34
N TYR A 70 -3.94 -15.92 -7.94
CA TYR A 70 -4.31 -17.34 -7.85
C TYR A 70 -4.45 -17.97 -9.23
N ASN A 71 -4.37 -19.30 -9.33
CA ASN A 71 -4.33 -19.96 -10.63
C ASN A 71 -5.69 -19.90 -11.33
N VAL A 72 -5.67 -19.64 -12.63
CA VAL A 72 -6.88 -19.68 -13.50
C VAL A 72 -7.56 -21.04 -13.42
N SER A 73 -6.78 -22.13 -13.28
CA SER A 73 -7.29 -23.51 -13.18
C SER A 73 -8.20 -23.74 -11.98
N ASP A 74 -8.06 -22.95 -10.91
CA ASP A 74 -8.83 -23.13 -9.68
C ASP A 74 -10.26 -22.55 -9.80
N GLY A 75 -10.48 -21.75 -10.85
CA GLY A 75 -11.76 -21.13 -11.18
C GLY A 75 -12.32 -20.24 -10.06
N PRO A 76 -13.59 -19.83 -10.16
CA PRO A 76 -14.23 -18.97 -9.15
C PRO A 76 -14.27 -19.57 -7.75
N THR A 77 -14.30 -20.90 -7.65
CA THR A 77 -14.30 -21.63 -6.37
C THR A 77 -12.96 -21.54 -5.64
N GLY A 78 -11.86 -21.28 -6.36
CA GLY A 78 -10.52 -21.13 -5.80
C GLY A 78 -10.30 -19.85 -5.01
N LEU A 79 -11.11 -18.81 -5.25
CA LEU A 79 -10.91 -17.49 -4.64
C LEU A 79 -11.02 -17.54 -3.11
N ARG A 80 -12.05 -18.19 -2.57
CA ARG A 80 -12.26 -18.22 -1.11
C ARG A 80 -11.13 -18.97 -0.37
N PRO A 81 -10.75 -20.20 -0.75
CA PRO A 81 -9.57 -20.86 -0.18
C PRO A 81 -8.29 -20.05 -0.32
N PHE A 82 -8.12 -19.34 -1.45
CA PHE A 82 -6.97 -18.48 -1.66
C PHE A 82 -6.91 -17.31 -0.66
N ILE A 83 -8.03 -16.62 -0.43
CA ILE A 83 -8.13 -15.56 0.59
C ILE A 83 -7.79 -16.11 1.99
N ASP A 84 -8.33 -17.29 2.35
CA ASP A 84 -8.02 -17.92 3.63
C ASP A 84 -6.52 -18.25 3.77
N ASN A 85 -5.86 -18.61 2.66
CA ASN A 85 -4.44 -18.93 2.64
C ASN A 85 -3.56 -17.68 2.80
N ILE A 86 -3.84 -16.60 2.06
CA ILE A 86 -3.04 -15.36 2.19
C ILE A 86 -3.21 -14.72 3.58
N CYS A 87 -4.38 -14.87 4.22
CA CYS A 87 -4.59 -14.43 5.61
C CYS A 87 -3.70 -15.22 6.58
N LYS A 88 -3.63 -16.54 6.44
CA LYS A 88 -2.75 -17.41 7.26
C LYS A 88 -1.28 -17.14 6.99
N GLU A 89 -0.90 -16.92 5.73
CA GLU A 89 0.45 -16.54 5.34
C GLU A 89 0.84 -15.20 5.98
N ALA A 90 -0.03 -14.19 5.90
CA ALA A 90 0.19 -12.90 6.53
C ALA A 90 0.35 -13.02 8.05
N GLU A 91 -0.47 -13.84 8.71
CA GLU A 91 -0.35 -14.09 10.14
C GLU A 91 1.02 -14.72 10.48
N LEU A 92 1.46 -15.72 9.72
CA LEU A 92 2.76 -16.34 9.94
C LEU A 92 3.91 -15.35 9.70
N ALA A 93 3.87 -14.64 8.57
CA ALA A 93 4.88 -13.67 8.16
C ALA A 93 4.99 -12.51 9.16
N SER A 94 3.87 -12.11 9.78
CA SER A 94 3.83 -11.03 10.78
C SER A 94 4.62 -11.30 12.05
N LYS A 95 5.03 -12.56 12.29
CA LYS A 95 5.83 -12.94 13.47
C LYS A 95 7.32 -12.65 13.28
N THR A 96 7.78 -12.56 12.04
CA THR A 96 9.20 -12.41 11.70
C THR A 96 9.52 -11.20 10.84
N ASN A 97 8.50 -10.57 10.23
CA ASN A 97 8.67 -9.43 9.32
C ASN A 97 7.84 -8.25 9.79
N GLU A 98 8.41 -7.06 9.73
CA GLU A 98 7.79 -5.79 10.11
C GLU A 98 7.06 -5.12 8.94
N ILE A 99 7.30 -5.57 7.71
CA ILE A 99 6.63 -5.06 6.51
C ILE A 99 6.06 -6.23 5.72
N LEU A 100 4.76 -6.22 5.45
CA LEU A 100 4.11 -7.14 4.54
C LEU A 100 3.73 -6.38 3.28
N ILE A 101 4.23 -6.84 2.14
CA ILE A 101 3.97 -6.24 0.83
C ILE A 101 2.98 -7.14 0.11
N LEU A 102 1.76 -6.65 -0.10
CA LEU A 102 0.73 -7.35 -0.85
C LEU A 102 0.88 -6.98 -2.32
N SER A 103 1.15 -7.95 -3.19
CA SER A 103 1.50 -7.70 -4.59
C SER A 103 0.62 -8.50 -5.55
N ASP A 104 0.07 -7.83 -6.57
CA ASP A 104 -0.59 -8.48 -7.70
C ASP A 104 0.32 -8.62 -8.95
N ARG A 105 1.62 -8.31 -8.82
CA ARG A 105 2.56 -8.22 -9.95
C ARG A 105 2.76 -9.52 -10.73
N ASN A 106 2.42 -10.66 -10.13
CA ASN A 106 2.49 -11.98 -10.77
C ASN A 106 1.28 -12.27 -11.69
N ALA A 107 0.39 -11.30 -11.90
CA ALA A 107 -0.76 -11.44 -12.79
C ALA A 107 -0.31 -11.78 -14.22
N GLY A 108 -1.01 -12.72 -14.85
CA GLY A 108 -0.66 -13.20 -16.17
C GLY A 108 -1.65 -14.21 -16.74
N PRO A 109 -1.31 -14.87 -17.86
CA PRO A 109 -2.23 -15.79 -18.54
C PRO A 109 -2.71 -16.96 -17.67
N GLU A 110 -1.90 -17.38 -16.69
CA GLU A 110 -2.21 -18.51 -15.79
C GLU A 110 -2.58 -18.07 -14.37
N LYS A 111 -2.42 -16.77 -14.05
CA LYS A 111 -2.58 -16.22 -12.70
C LYS A 111 -3.50 -15.00 -12.71
N VAL A 112 -4.61 -15.09 -11.99
CA VAL A 112 -5.62 -14.04 -11.85
C VAL A 112 -5.31 -13.20 -10.61
N PRO A 113 -5.17 -11.87 -10.74
CA PRO A 113 -5.05 -11.00 -9.57
C PRO A 113 -6.38 -10.92 -8.81
N VAL A 114 -6.30 -11.07 -7.50
CA VAL A 114 -7.39 -10.67 -6.60
C VAL A 114 -7.39 -9.15 -6.52
N GLY A 115 -8.58 -8.53 -6.51
CA GLY A 115 -8.69 -7.09 -6.32
C GLY A 115 -7.99 -6.66 -5.03
N SER A 116 -7.12 -5.65 -5.13
CA SER A 116 -6.20 -5.28 -4.05
C SER A 116 -6.93 -4.95 -2.75
N ILE A 117 -8.10 -4.32 -2.86
CA ILE A 117 -8.96 -3.98 -1.71
C ILE A 117 -9.50 -5.22 -0.99
N LEU A 118 -9.87 -6.28 -1.72
CA LEU A 118 -10.42 -7.49 -1.13
C LEU A 118 -9.33 -8.24 -0.35
N ALA A 119 -8.16 -8.41 -0.96
CA ALA A 119 -7.02 -9.06 -0.34
C ALA A 119 -6.53 -8.26 0.88
N LEU A 120 -6.35 -6.94 0.74
CA LEU A 120 -5.97 -6.06 1.84
C LEU A 120 -6.96 -6.12 3.00
N GLY A 121 -8.26 -5.95 2.72
CA GLY A 121 -9.29 -5.93 3.76
C GLY A 121 -9.35 -7.25 4.54
N ALA A 122 -9.28 -8.38 3.83
CA ALA A 122 -9.25 -9.70 4.46
C ALA A 122 -8.02 -9.86 5.38
N ILE A 123 -6.82 -9.53 4.89
CA ILE A 123 -5.59 -9.61 5.67
C ILE A 123 -5.61 -8.64 6.85
N HIS A 124 -6.05 -7.40 6.63
CA HIS A 124 -6.12 -6.38 7.67
C HIS A 124 -6.99 -6.82 8.84
N HIS A 125 -8.22 -7.27 8.56
CA HIS A 125 -9.13 -7.74 9.60
C HIS A 125 -8.65 -9.03 10.28
N HIS A 126 -8.11 -9.99 9.52
CA HIS A 126 -7.52 -11.21 10.10
C HIS A 126 -6.36 -10.90 11.05
N LEU A 127 -5.48 -9.95 10.69
CA LEU A 127 -4.38 -9.51 11.55
C LEU A 127 -4.87 -8.74 12.79
N ILE A 128 -6.01 -8.06 12.74
CA ILE A 128 -6.64 -7.45 13.92
C ILE A 128 -7.14 -8.55 14.85
N GLU A 129 -7.89 -9.52 14.34
CA GLU A 129 -8.47 -10.62 15.12
C GLU A 129 -7.38 -11.46 15.80
N THR A 130 -6.25 -11.67 15.13
CA THR A 130 -5.08 -12.38 15.65
C THR A 130 -4.10 -11.51 16.44
N ARG A 131 -4.41 -10.21 16.63
CA ARG A 131 -3.60 -9.23 17.38
C ARG A 131 -2.18 -9.04 16.83
N ASN A 132 -2.01 -9.18 15.52
CA ASN A 132 -0.74 -9.00 14.83
C ASN A 132 -0.68 -7.71 13.99
N ARG A 133 -1.80 -7.01 13.74
CA ARG A 133 -1.83 -5.80 12.88
C ARG A 133 -0.89 -4.69 13.35
N MET A 134 -0.75 -4.49 14.66
CA MET A 134 0.14 -3.46 15.23
C MET A 134 1.63 -3.80 15.06
N LYS A 135 1.99 -5.04 14.70
CA LYS A 135 3.38 -5.48 14.57
C LYS A 135 3.94 -5.28 13.17
N VAL A 136 3.11 -4.94 12.20
CA VAL A 136 3.49 -4.91 10.79
C VAL A 136 2.96 -3.67 10.07
N ALA A 137 3.70 -3.21 9.08
CA ALA A 137 3.19 -2.34 8.02
C ALA A 137 2.54 -3.18 6.92
N LEU A 138 1.40 -2.75 6.40
CA LEU A 138 0.77 -3.28 5.19
C LEU A 138 1.03 -2.32 4.03
N VAL A 139 1.88 -2.74 3.09
CA VAL A 139 2.18 -1.99 1.87
C VAL A 139 1.53 -2.69 0.69
N VAL A 140 0.81 -1.97 -0.15
CA VAL A 140 0.11 -2.55 -1.30
C VAL A 140 0.79 -2.17 -2.59
N GLU A 141 1.29 -3.14 -3.34
CA GLU A 141 1.69 -2.99 -4.73
C GLU A 141 0.50 -3.42 -5.62
N ALA A 142 -0.20 -2.43 -6.18
CA ALA A 142 -1.48 -2.61 -6.84
C ALA A 142 -1.44 -2.19 -8.31
N GLY A 143 -1.92 -3.07 -9.19
CA GLY A 143 -2.16 -2.77 -10.60
C GLY A 143 -3.52 -2.11 -10.86
N ASP A 144 -4.49 -2.33 -9.98
CA ASP A 144 -5.86 -1.80 -10.08
C ASP A 144 -6.05 -0.39 -9.46
N ALA A 145 -5.08 0.07 -8.66
CA ALA A 145 -5.10 1.39 -8.04
C ALA A 145 -4.63 2.49 -9.01
N ARG A 146 -5.54 3.40 -9.38
CA ARG A 146 -5.27 4.50 -10.34
C ARG A 146 -6.02 5.80 -10.06
N GLU A 147 -7.18 5.71 -9.41
CA GLU A 147 -8.02 6.85 -9.08
C GLU A 147 -7.92 7.19 -7.60
N VAL A 148 -8.16 8.47 -7.26
CA VAL A 148 -8.17 8.97 -5.89
C VAL A 148 -9.04 8.11 -4.98
N HIS A 149 -10.23 7.71 -5.46
CA HIS A 149 -11.13 6.87 -4.69
C HIS A 149 -10.51 5.50 -4.35
N HIS A 150 -9.80 4.86 -5.27
CA HIS A 150 -9.14 3.57 -5.01
C HIS A 150 -8.11 3.71 -3.88
N ILE A 151 -7.32 4.79 -3.91
CA ILE A 151 -6.34 5.08 -2.86
C ILE A 151 -7.03 5.31 -1.51
N CYS A 152 -8.07 6.15 -1.47
CA CYS A 152 -8.81 6.42 -0.23
C CYS A 152 -9.43 5.15 0.36
N VAL A 153 -9.96 4.26 -0.49
CA VAL A 153 -10.54 2.99 -0.06
C VAL A 153 -9.45 2.04 0.48
N LEU A 154 -8.31 1.93 -0.19
CA LEU A 154 -7.18 1.11 0.32
C LEU A 154 -6.67 1.63 1.68
N LEU A 155 -6.50 2.95 1.82
CA LEU A 155 -6.09 3.55 3.09
C LEU A 155 -7.14 3.31 4.19
N GLY A 156 -8.42 3.49 3.87
CA GLY A 156 -9.52 3.27 4.81
C GLY A 156 -9.66 1.81 5.28
N TYR A 157 -9.22 0.85 4.47
CA TYR A 157 -9.21 -0.57 4.80
C TYR A 157 -7.85 -1.08 5.31
N GLY A 158 -6.94 -0.17 5.66
CA GLY A 158 -5.77 -0.48 6.48
C GLY A 158 -4.44 -0.59 5.75
N ALA A 159 -4.33 -0.10 4.51
CA ALA A 159 -3.02 0.10 3.87
C ALA A 159 -2.26 1.22 4.58
N ASP A 160 -0.99 0.97 4.89
CA ASP A 160 -0.08 1.98 5.44
C ASP A 160 0.63 2.78 4.33
N ALA A 161 0.86 2.14 3.18
CA ALA A 161 1.40 2.77 1.98
C ALA A 161 0.99 2.01 0.71
N ILE A 162 0.94 2.71 -0.43
CA ILE A 162 0.43 2.16 -1.69
C ILE A 162 1.38 2.53 -2.83
N CYS A 163 1.82 1.52 -3.58
CA CYS A 163 2.56 1.67 -4.83
C CYS A 163 1.65 1.29 -6.02
N PRO A 164 1.06 2.28 -6.72
CA PRO A 164 0.24 2.05 -7.91
C PRO A 164 1.13 1.80 -9.13
N TYR A 165 1.87 0.69 -9.12
CA TYR A 165 2.96 0.47 -10.09
C TYR A 165 2.47 0.50 -11.54
N LEU A 166 1.31 -0.09 -11.84
CA LEU A 166 0.83 -0.18 -13.22
C LEU A 166 0.44 1.19 -13.77
N ALA A 167 -0.08 2.09 -12.93
CA ALA A 167 -0.36 3.46 -13.33
C ALA A 167 0.93 4.23 -13.66
N LEU A 168 2.00 4.03 -12.88
CA LEU A 168 3.31 4.65 -13.10
C LEU A 168 4.03 4.06 -14.33
N GLU A 169 3.99 2.74 -14.50
CA GLU A 169 4.54 2.05 -15.67
C GLU A 169 3.79 2.44 -16.94
N LEU A 170 2.46 2.57 -16.89
CA LEU A 170 1.65 3.05 -18.01
C LEU A 170 2.02 4.48 -18.41
N ALA A 171 2.18 5.39 -17.45
CA ALA A 171 2.64 6.75 -17.75
C ALA A 171 4.05 6.75 -18.40
N SER A 172 4.93 5.87 -17.93
CA SER A 172 6.27 5.69 -18.52
C SER A 172 6.18 5.13 -19.95
N SER A 173 5.24 4.23 -20.23
CA SER A 173 4.96 3.73 -21.58
C SER A 173 4.43 4.83 -22.50
N LEU A 174 3.48 5.65 -22.04
CA LEU A 174 2.92 6.76 -22.83
C LEU A 174 3.98 7.81 -23.18
N ARG A 175 4.98 8.01 -22.33
CA ARG A 175 6.17 8.81 -22.66
C ARG A 175 6.97 8.17 -23.79
N ASN A 176 7.23 6.86 -23.73
CA ASN A 176 7.99 6.16 -24.76
C ASN A 176 7.24 6.17 -26.11
N ASP A 177 5.91 6.13 -26.07
CA ASP A 177 5.03 6.25 -27.25
C ASP A 177 4.88 7.70 -27.75
N SER A 178 5.61 8.66 -27.16
CA SER A 178 5.59 10.10 -27.49
C SER A 178 4.23 10.78 -27.30
N VAL A 179 3.34 10.22 -26.48
CA VAL A 179 2.08 10.83 -26.06
C VAL A 179 2.32 11.87 -24.96
N LEU A 180 3.23 11.57 -24.04
CA LEU A 180 3.72 12.50 -23.03
C LEU A 180 5.05 13.13 -23.45
N ASP A 181 5.37 14.28 -22.87
CA ASP A 181 6.67 14.93 -23.10
C ASP A 181 7.82 14.01 -22.63
N SER A 182 8.75 13.76 -23.54
CA SER A 182 10.00 13.04 -23.31
C SER A 182 10.85 13.60 -22.16
N SER A 183 10.66 14.88 -21.80
CA SER A 183 11.35 15.53 -20.68
C SER A 183 10.91 15.01 -19.30
N PHE A 184 9.74 14.36 -19.21
CA PHE A 184 9.23 13.82 -17.95
C PHE A 184 9.98 12.54 -17.57
N THR A 185 10.92 12.65 -16.62
CA THR A 185 11.59 11.49 -16.02
C THR A 185 10.62 10.68 -15.15
N ASP A 186 10.97 9.44 -14.80
CA ASP A 186 10.14 8.60 -13.92
C ASP A 186 9.89 9.26 -12.56
N GLU A 187 10.88 10.01 -12.06
CA GLU A 187 10.76 10.82 -10.85
C GLU A 187 9.71 11.93 -11.03
N VAL A 188 9.74 12.68 -12.14
CA VAL A 188 8.76 13.74 -12.41
C VAL A 188 7.35 13.15 -12.56
N ILE A 189 7.22 12.01 -13.23
CA ILE A 189 5.94 11.29 -13.36
C ILE A 189 5.41 10.91 -11.98
N TYR A 190 6.25 10.31 -11.13
CA TYR A 190 5.89 9.95 -9.77
C TYR A 190 5.48 11.17 -8.93
N GLN A 191 6.28 12.23 -8.91
CA GLN A 191 6.00 13.44 -8.12
C GLN A 191 4.68 14.09 -8.53
N ASN A 192 4.43 14.21 -9.84
CA ASN A 192 3.18 14.77 -10.36
C ASN A 192 1.97 13.89 -10.01
N TYR A 193 2.09 12.57 -10.17
CA TYR A 193 1.04 11.63 -9.81
C TYR A 193 0.73 11.70 -8.31
N ALA A 194 1.76 11.67 -7.47
CA ALA A 194 1.60 11.66 -6.04
C ALA A 194 1.04 12.98 -5.50
N GLN A 195 1.44 14.12 -6.07
CA GLN A 195 0.85 15.43 -5.77
C GLN A 195 -0.65 15.48 -6.13
N ALA A 196 -1.03 14.92 -7.28
CA ALA A 196 -2.42 14.83 -7.69
C ALA A 196 -3.24 13.96 -6.72
N MET A 197 -2.70 12.81 -6.31
CA MET A 197 -3.32 11.92 -5.32
C MET A 197 -3.43 12.60 -3.95
N GLN A 198 -2.38 13.27 -3.49
CA GLN A 198 -2.39 14.02 -2.22
C GLN A 198 -3.50 15.07 -2.21
N THR A 199 -3.64 15.83 -3.30
CA THR A 199 -4.67 16.86 -3.42
C THR A 199 -6.06 16.23 -3.45
N GLY A 200 -6.20 15.09 -4.13
CA GLY A 200 -7.43 14.33 -4.20
C GLY A 200 -7.85 13.73 -2.85
N ILE A 201 -6.94 13.12 -2.11
CA ILE A 201 -7.20 12.52 -0.77
C ILE A 201 -7.61 13.60 0.23
N SER A 202 -7.03 14.79 0.12
CA SER A 202 -7.34 15.90 1.03
C SER A 202 -8.77 16.41 0.84
N LYS A 203 -9.38 16.20 -0.33
CA LYS A 203 -10.69 16.75 -0.70
C LYS A 203 -11.85 15.94 -0.13
#